data_AF-A0A7G9GV45-F1
#
_entry.id   AF-A0A7G9GV45-F1
#
_cell.length_a   1.000
_cell.length_b   1.000
_cell.length_c   1.000
_cell.angle_alpha   90.00
_cell.angle_beta   90.00
_cell.angle_gamma   90.00
#
_symmetry.space_group_name_H-M   'P 1'
#
loop_
_entity.id
_entity.type
_entity.pdbx_description
1 polymer ?
#
loop_
_entity_poly.entity_id
_entity_poly.type
_entity_poly.pdbx_seq_one_letter_code
_entity_poly.pdbx_strand_id
1 'polypeptide(L)' 'MKYLKWFNKDMVHAFTLLGHLGLAMVGNIFVCIGAYKLIEHFLIKSTLLFITFVLLGVASGFYSCYKLIMKK' A
#
# COMPACT_ATOMS: atom_id res chain seq x y z
N MET A 1 -1.43 -33.50 -18.46
CA MET A 1 -1.16 -32.82 -17.16
C MET A 1 0.27 -32.24 -17.12
N LYS A 2 0.62 -31.26 -17.97
CA LYS A 2 2.00 -30.71 -18.03
C LYS A 2 2.12 -29.25 -17.55
N TYR A 3 0.98 -28.57 -17.38
CA TYR A 3 0.92 -27.14 -17.01
C TYR A 3 0.84 -26.90 -15.49
N LEU A 4 0.44 -27.90 -14.71
CA LEU A 4 0.32 -27.82 -13.24
C LEU A 4 1.67 -27.76 -12.51
N LYS A 5 2.79 -28.08 -13.19
CA LYS A 5 4.13 -28.07 -12.57
C LYS A 5 4.74 -26.66 -12.45
N TRP A 6 4.15 -25.66 -13.11
CA TRP A 6 4.56 -24.25 -13.02
C TRP A 6 3.95 -23.51 -11.81
N PHE A 7 2.83 -24.00 -11.27
CA PHE A 7 2.26 -23.48 -10.04
C PHE A 7 2.92 -24.17 -8.85
N ASN A 8 4.18 -23.83 -8.60
CA ASN A 8 4.88 -24.32 -7.42
C ASN A 8 4.29 -23.64 -6.18
N LYS A 9 4.14 -24.37 -5.07
CA LYS A 9 3.53 -23.86 -3.83
C LYS A 9 4.22 -22.59 -3.33
N ASP A 10 5.53 -22.49 -3.54
CA ASP A 10 6.33 -21.32 -3.20
C ASP A 10 5.97 -20.08 -4.03
N MET A 11 5.62 -20.25 -5.31
CA MET A 11 5.18 -19.13 -6.16
C MET A 11 3.83 -18.59 -5.72
N VAL A 12 2.89 -19.48 -5.38
CA VAL A 12 1.58 -19.08 -4.83
C VAL A 12 1.77 -18.34 -3.51
N HIS A 13 2.62 -18.87 -2.63
CA HIS A 13 2.92 -18.25 -1.35
C HIS A 13 3.55 -16.86 -1.50
N ALA A 14 4.56 -16.72 -2.37
CA ALA A 14 5.18 -15.43 -2.66
C ALA A 14 4.17 -14.43 -3.24
N PHE A 15 3.27 -14.89 -4.11
CA PHE A 15 2.22 -14.04 -4.69
C PHE A 15 1.19 -13.60 -3.66
N THR A 16 0.79 -14.49 -2.74
CA THR A 16 -0.10 -14.13 -1.63
C THR A 16 0.55 -13.11 -0.70
N LEU A 17 1.84 -13.26 -0.41
CA LEU A 17 2.59 -12.35 0.45
C LEU A 17 2.78 -10.98 -0.20
N LEU A 18 3.14 -10.95 -1.49
CA LEU A 18 3.18 -9.73 -2.30
C LEU A 18 1.81 -9.06 -2.40
N GLY A 19 0.74 -9.83 -2.60
CA GLY A 19 -0.62 -9.31 -2.65
C GLY A 19 -1.05 -8.70 -1.31
N HIS A 20 -0.73 -9.35 -0.20
CA HIS A 20 -1.06 -8.85 1.13
C HIS A 20 -0.31 -7.56 1.48
N LEU A 21 0.99 -7.51 1.22
CA LEU A 21 1.81 -6.31 1.41
C LEU A 21 1.40 -5.19 0.45
N GLY A 22 1.18 -5.53 -0.82
CA GLY A 22 0.70 -4.59 -1.84
C GLY A 22 -0.64 -3.96 -1.44
N LEU A 23 -1.59 -4.75 -0.94
CA LEU A 23 -2.86 -4.25 -0.44
C LEU A 23 -2.69 -3.34 0.79
N ALA A 24 -1.82 -3.68 1.73
CA ALA A 24 -1.53 -2.84 2.89
C ALA A 24 -0.93 -1.48 2.48
N MET A 25 -0.10 -1.48 1.45
CA MET A 25 0.57 -0.30 0.93
C MET A 25 -0.39 0.60 0.12
N VAL A 26 -1.14 0.00 -0.80
CA VAL A 26 -2.19 0.70 -1.56
C VAL A 26 -3.23 1.26 -0.60
N GLY A 27 -3.65 0.50 0.41
CA GLY A 27 -4.60 0.96 1.43
C GLY A 27 -4.14 2.23 2.16
N ASN A 28 -2.89 2.25 2.63
CA ASN A 28 -2.33 3.45 3.30
C ASN A 28 -2.28 4.67 2.38
N ILE A 29 -1.82 4.49 1.13
CA ILE A 29 -1.77 5.57 0.13
C ILE A 29 -3.18 6.08 -0.17
N PHE A 30 -4.16 5.18 -0.33
CA PHE A 30 -5.55 5.55 -0.60
C PHE A 30 -6.19 6.31 0.57
N VAL A 31 -5.91 5.90 1.80
CA VAL A 31 -6.38 6.60 3.01
C VAL A 31 -5.80 8.01 3.08
N CYS A 32 -4.50 8.17 2.84
CA CYS A 32 -3.87 9.50 2.83
C CYS A 32 -4.37 10.40 1.70
N ILE A 33 -4.58 9.86 0.50
CA ILE A 33 -5.16 10.61 -0.62
C ILE A 33 -6.63 10.97 -0.31
N GLY A 34 -7.40 10.06 0.27
CA GLY A 34 -8.78 10.31 0.70
C GLY A 34 -8.85 11.40 1.77
N ALA A 35 -7.96 11.36 2.76
CA ALA A 35 -7.83 12.39 3.78
C ALA A 35 -7.46 13.76 3.16
N TYR A 36 -6.51 13.80 2.23
CA TYR A 36 -6.20 15.01 1.48
C TYR A 36 -7.42 15.55 0.75
N LYS A 37 -8.20 14.70 0.07
CA LYS A 37 -9.38 15.13 -0.70
C LYS A 37 -10.50 15.68 0.19
N LEU A 38 -10.65 15.12 1.39
CA LEU A 38 -11.53 15.66 2.43
C LEU A 38 -11.03 17.04 2.89
N ILE A 39 -9.74 17.18 3.18
CA ILE A 39 -9.15 18.45 3.61
C ILE A 39 -9.23 19.50 2.49
N GLU A 40 -9.00 19.12 1.24
CA GLU A 40 -9.11 19.98 0.06
C GLU A 40 -10.52 20.58 -0.10
N HIS A 41 -11.54 19.83 0.32
CA HIS A 41 -12.91 20.34 0.33
C HIS A 41 -13.13 21.47 1.35
N PHE A 42 -12.35 21.49 2.45
CA PHE A 42 -12.47 22.47 3.53
C PHE A 42 -11.40 23.58 3.50
N LEU A 43 -10.20 23.28 3.00
CA LEU A 43 -9.01 24.14 3.01
C LEU A 43 -8.41 24.15 1.61
N ILE A 44 -8.15 25.35 1.10
CA ILE A 44 -7.73 25.71 -0.27
C ILE A 44 -6.83 24.65 -0.94
N LYS A 45 -7.15 24.37 -2.22
CA LYS A 45 -6.38 23.48 -3.10
C LYS A 45 -4.89 23.83 -3.11
N SER A 46 -4.05 22.93 -2.61
CA SER A 46 -2.60 23.15 -2.60
C SER A 46 -1.84 21.90 -3.03
N THR A 47 -1.13 22.02 -4.16
CA THR A 47 -0.30 20.94 -4.73
C THR A 47 0.80 20.48 -3.77
N LEU A 48 1.32 21.38 -2.93
CA LEU A 48 2.32 21.04 -1.91
C LEU A 48 1.75 20.15 -0.81
N LEU A 49 0.51 20.41 -0.37
CA LEU A 49 -0.17 19.56 0.60
C LEU A 49 -0.43 18.16 0.03
N PHE A 50 -0.81 18.07 -1.25
CA PHE A 50 -1.01 16.79 -1.92
C PHE A 50 0.27 15.94 -1.91
N ILE A 51 1.39 16.51 -2.33
CA ILE A 51 2.69 15.82 -2.36
C ILE A 51 3.08 15.34 -0.96
N THR A 52 2.89 16.18 0.05
CA THR A 52 3.20 15.83 1.44
C THR A 52 2.34 14.65 1.94
N PHE A 53 1.05 14.65 1.63
CA PHE A 53 0.14 13.54 1.99
C PHE A 53 0.47 12.25 1.25
N VAL A 54 0.87 12.32 -0.02
CA VAL A 54 1.32 11.15 -0.78
C VAL A 54 2.60 10.57 -0.19
N LEU A 55 3.58 11.41 0.13
CA LEU A 55 4.82 10.97 0.78
C LEU A 55 4.55 10.33 2.16
N LEU A 56 3.65 10.93 2.95
CA LEU A 56 3.20 10.36 4.21
C LEU A 56 2.52 9.00 4.03
N GLY A 57 1.65 8.85 3.03
CA GLY A 57 0.98 7.59 2.73
C GLY A 57 1.93 6.49 2.25
N VAL A 58 2.95 6.85 1.48
CA VAL A 58 4.01 5.91 1.08
C VAL A 58 4.86 5.51 2.28
N ALA A 59 5.30 6.46 3.10
CA ALA A 59 6.10 6.18 4.29
C ALA A 59 5.34 5.34 5.33
N SER A 60 4.05 5.66 5.57
CA SER A 60 3.19 4.88 6.48
C SER A 60 2.91 3.49 5.91
N GLY A 61 2.65 3.38 4.60
CA GLY A 61 2.50 2.10 3.91
C GLY A 61 3.74 1.22 4.03
N PHE A 62 4.93 1.78 3.82
CA PHE A 62 6.20 1.09 4.05
C PHE A 62 6.34 0.64 5.51
N TYR A 63 6.02 1.50 6.48
CA TYR A 63 6.10 1.15 7.89
C TYR A 63 5.11 0.03 8.28
N SER A 64 3.87 0.07 7.78
CA SER A 64 2.89 -0.99 7.98
C SER A 64 3.36 -2.31 7.39
N CYS A 65 3.88 -2.32 6.16
CA CYS A 65 4.45 -3.52 5.54
C CYS A 65 5.65 -4.04 6.33
N TYR A 66 6.56 -3.16 6.76
CA TYR A 66 7.69 -3.52 7.60
C TYR A 66 7.24 -4.18 8.90
N LYS A 67 6.24 -3.59 9.57
CA LYS A 67 5.65 -4.13 10.80
C LYS A 67 5.02 -5.51 10.57
N LEU A 68 4.25 -5.68 9.49
CA LEU A 68 3.64 -6.96 9.08
C LEU A 68 4.69 -8.06 8.84
N ILE A 69 5.80 -7.73 8.18
CA ILE A 69 6.89 -8.67 7.91
C ILE A 69 7.67 -9.00 9.18
N MET A 70 7.99 -7.99 9.99
CA MET A 70 8.78 -8.15 11.22
C MET A 70 7.99 -8.72 12.40
N LYS A 71 6.66 -8.88 12.29
CA LYS A 71 5.76 -9.33 13.38
C LYS A 71 5.99 -8.59 14.72
N LYS A 72 6.38 -7.31 14.66
CA LYS A 72 6.35 -6.40 15.81
C LYS A 72 4.98 -5.75 15.94
#